data_AF-A0A4T2GPS5-F1
#
_entry.id   AF-A0A4T2GPS5-F1
#
_cell.length_a   1.000
_cell.length_b   1.000
_cell.length_c   1.000
_cell.angle_alpha   90.00
_cell.angle_beta   90.00
_cell.angle_gamma   90.00
#
_symmetry.space_group_name_H-M   'P 1'
#
loop_
_entity.id
_entity.type
_entity.pdbx_description
1 polymer ?
#
loop_
_entity_poly.entity_id
_entity_poly.type
_entity_poly.pdbx_seq_one_letter_code
_entity_poly.pdbx_strand_id
1 'polypeptide(L)'
;MSVLLQQRQLLQEEIERRNYQTLRYSILGDKSLDEWQVRIDFDEDQQVYQVYATMDRASIRGKSEFNDFEEAKNKFLRLLDLTVSSNKFSVEQGDMPEYYSPLWSVSKAISLDTATIDSLGIVDGHLELLLADGNAWLPDTEQDHLLKLQEKLNNYIHFIESKQYVDSYGDDFTEKVINLTFQYAPSDNGLAFLVQVQKVLQPTDICLKVVVPE
;
A
#
# COMPACT_ATOMS: atom_id res chain seq x y z
N MET A 1 -19.12 11.09 -32.48
CA MET A 1 -18.81 10.15 -31.39
C MET A 1 -19.47 8.82 -31.75
N SER A 2 -18.75 7.69 -31.78
CA SER A 2 -19.40 6.39 -32.03
C SER A 2 -20.23 5.96 -30.82
N VAL A 3 -21.26 5.12 -31.04
CA VAL A 3 -22.12 4.60 -29.95
C VAL A 3 -21.29 3.91 -28.87
N LEU A 4 -20.31 3.09 -29.26
CA LEU A 4 -19.38 2.43 -28.32
C LEU A 4 -18.55 3.42 -27.51
N LEU A 5 -18.15 4.56 -28.09
CA LEU A 5 -17.41 5.59 -27.37
C LEU A 5 -18.28 6.28 -26.31
N GLN A 6 -19.56 6.53 -26.62
CA GLN A 6 -20.52 7.04 -25.63
C GLN A 6 -20.78 6.03 -24.51
N GLN A 7 -20.92 4.75 -24.85
CA GLN A 7 -21.12 3.67 -23.87
C GLN A 7 -19.91 3.48 -22.96
N ARG A 8 -18.69 3.58 -23.51
CA ARG A 8 -17.46 3.57 -22.74
C ARG A 8 -17.40 4.74 -21.76
N GLN A 9 -17.78 5.94 -22.18
CA GLN A 9 -17.85 7.11 -21.31
C GLN A 9 -18.85 6.89 -20.16
N LEU A 10 -20.04 6.34 -20.44
CA LEU A 10 -21.03 6.02 -19.40
C LEU A 10 -20.52 4.99 -18.38
N LEU A 11 -19.72 4.02 -18.81
CA LEU A 11 -19.08 3.06 -17.91
C LEU A 11 -18.02 3.75 -17.03
N GLN A 12 -17.21 4.63 -17.61
CA GLN A 12 -16.20 5.40 -16.86
C GLN A 12 -16.84 6.29 -15.80
N GLU A 13 -17.88 7.03 -16.15
CA GLU A 13 -18.62 7.89 -15.22
C GLU A 13 -19.20 7.08 -14.05
N GLU A 14 -19.74 5.88 -14.33
CA GLU A 14 -20.30 5.02 -13.29
C GLU A 14 -19.22 4.40 -12.38
N ILE A 15 -18.06 4.04 -12.94
CA ILE A 15 -16.89 3.59 -12.19
C ILE A 15 -16.40 4.71 -11.27
N GLU A 16 -16.30 5.94 -11.78
CA GLU A 16 -15.91 7.10 -11.00
C GLU A 16 -16.91 7.39 -9.88
N ARG A 17 -18.21 7.38 -10.20
CA ARG A 17 -19.30 7.58 -9.24
C ARG A 17 -19.28 6.57 -8.09
N ARG A 18 -18.78 5.36 -8.33
CA ARG A 18 -18.67 4.27 -7.33
C ARG A 18 -17.32 4.22 -6.62
N ASN A 19 -16.37 5.08 -7.00
CA ASN A 19 -14.98 5.03 -6.55
C ASN A 19 -14.25 3.72 -6.90
N TYR A 20 -14.53 3.15 -8.08
CA TYR A 20 -13.99 1.86 -8.53
C TYR A 20 -12.73 1.99 -9.41
N GLN A 21 -12.08 3.15 -9.43
CA GLN A 21 -10.92 3.41 -10.29
C GLN A 21 -9.70 2.54 -9.93
N THR A 22 -9.67 1.99 -8.72
CA THR A 22 -8.59 1.09 -8.26
C THR A 22 -8.86 -0.39 -8.57
N LEU A 23 -10.02 -0.72 -9.14
CA LEU A 23 -10.31 -2.08 -9.59
C LEU A 23 -9.61 -2.35 -10.92
N ARG A 24 -9.24 -3.62 -11.14
CA ARG A 24 -8.78 -4.10 -12.43
C ARG A 24 -10.00 -4.35 -13.32
N TYR A 25 -10.17 -3.55 -14.36
CA TYR A 25 -11.23 -3.73 -15.34
C TYR A 25 -10.81 -3.35 -16.75
N SER A 26 -11.54 -3.87 -17.75
CA SER A 26 -11.43 -3.44 -19.15
C SER A 26 -12.82 -3.14 -19.71
N ILE A 27 -12.90 -2.03 -20.45
CA ILE A 27 -14.16 -1.50 -21.00
C ILE A 27 -14.02 -1.20 -22.49
N LEU A 28 -14.77 -1.94 -23.32
CA LEU A 28 -15.07 -1.65 -24.72
C LEU A 28 -13.86 -1.10 -25.51
N GLY A 29 -12.77 -1.87 -25.59
CA GLY A 29 -11.65 -1.56 -26.51
C GLY A 29 -10.24 -1.62 -25.94
N ASP A 30 -10.01 -2.12 -24.73
CA ASP A 30 -8.66 -2.51 -24.30
C ASP A 30 -8.45 -4.02 -24.51
N LYS A 31 -7.49 -4.36 -25.39
CA LYS A 31 -7.15 -5.73 -25.77
C LYS A 31 -6.11 -6.38 -24.86
N SER A 32 -5.61 -5.68 -23.83
CA SER A 32 -4.83 -6.31 -22.77
C SER A 32 -5.62 -7.49 -22.19
N LEU A 33 -4.98 -8.59 -21.82
CA LEU A 33 -5.62 -9.70 -21.10
C LEU A 33 -4.90 -9.85 -19.77
N ASP A 34 -4.94 -8.80 -18.96
CA ASP A 34 -4.29 -8.85 -17.66
C ASP A 34 -5.09 -9.77 -16.73
N GLU A 35 -4.37 -10.38 -15.79
CA GLU A 35 -4.97 -11.24 -14.78
C GLU A 35 -5.87 -10.42 -13.83
N TRP A 36 -6.95 -11.06 -13.38
CA TRP A 36 -7.86 -10.52 -12.36
C TRP A 36 -8.66 -9.28 -12.77
N GLN A 37 -9.04 -9.18 -14.05
CA GLN A 37 -9.86 -8.10 -14.59
C GLN A 37 -11.34 -8.49 -14.69
N VAL A 38 -12.25 -7.58 -14.35
CA VAL A 38 -13.64 -7.64 -14.80
C VAL A 38 -13.77 -6.93 -16.15
N ARG A 39 -14.42 -7.57 -17.13
CA ARG A 39 -14.41 -7.11 -18.51
C ARG A 39 -15.81 -6.97 -19.09
N ILE A 40 -15.98 -5.94 -19.91
CA ILE A 40 -17.11 -5.76 -20.81
C ILE A 40 -16.58 -5.39 -22.20
N ASP A 41 -16.75 -6.29 -23.15
CA ASP A 41 -16.29 -6.15 -24.53
C ASP A 41 -17.51 -6.21 -25.48
N PHE A 42 -17.38 -5.64 -26.69
CA PHE A 42 -18.37 -5.79 -27.76
C PHE A 42 -17.77 -6.62 -28.89
N ASP A 43 -18.41 -7.73 -29.22
CA ASP A 43 -18.02 -8.63 -30.29
C ASP A 43 -18.66 -8.15 -31.60
N GLU A 44 -17.85 -7.58 -32.50
CA GLU A 44 -18.34 -7.03 -33.77
C GLU A 44 -18.83 -8.13 -34.74
N ASP A 45 -18.31 -9.35 -34.66
CA ASP A 45 -18.72 -10.43 -35.56
C ASP A 45 -20.09 -10.99 -35.15
N GLN A 46 -20.29 -11.14 -33.84
CA GLN A 46 -21.53 -11.70 -33.28
C GLN A 46 -22.58 -10.62 -32.95
N GLN A 47 -22.19 -9.35 -32.94
CA GLN A 47 -23.03 -8.21 -32.55
C GLN A 47 -23.60 -8.34 -31.12
N VAL A 48 -22.80 -8.84 -30.18
CA VAL A 48 -23.19 -9.02 -28.77
C VAL A 48 -22.15 -8.42 -27.82
N TYR A 49 -22.62 -7.98 -26.65
CA TYR A 49 -21.76 -7.64 -25.52
C TYR A 49 -21.34 -8.90 -24.77
N GLN A 50 -20.08 -8.99 -24.39
CA GLN A 50 -19.51 -10.08 -23.62
C GLN A 50 -19.01 -9.54 -22.28
N VAL A 51 -19.50 -10.12 -21.18
CA VAL A 51 -19.12 -9.74 -19.81
C VAL A 51 -18.58 -10.94 -19.06
N TYR A 52 -17.37 -10.82 -18.53
CA TYR A 52 -16.65 -11.92 -17.87
C TYR A 52 -15.58 -11.40 -16.90
N ALA A 53 -15.01 -12.30 -16.10
CA ALA A 53 -13.82 -12.02 -15.30
C ALA A 53 -12.64 -12.87 -15.79
N THR A 54 -11.43 -12.31 -15.79
CA THR A 54 -10.19 -13.07 -15.93
C THR A 54 -9.69 -13.50 -14.56
N MET A 55 -9.05 -14.66 -14.49
CA MET A 55 -8.42 -15.22 -13.29
C MET A 55 -6.92 -15.43 -13.55
N ASP A 56 -6.27 -16.34 -12.83
CA ASP A 56 -4.91 -16.80 -13.09
C ASP A 56 -4.68 -17.11 -14.58
N ARG A 57 -3.53 -16.67 -15.12
CA ARG A 57 -3.12 -16.86 -16.52
C ARG A 57 -4.16 -16.35 -17.52
N ALA A 58 -4.89 -15.30 -17.13
CA ALA A 58 -5.97 -14.68 -17.88
C ALA A 58 -7.10 -15.66 -18.29
N SER A 59 -7.30 -16.74 -17.54
CA SER A 59 -8.38 -17.69 -17.81
C SER A 59 -9.75 -17.03 -17.62
N ILE A 60 -10.70 -17.35 -18.51
CA ILE A 60 -12.03 -16.73 -18.52
C ILE A 60 -12.97 -17.48 -17.59
N ARG A 61 -13.65 -16.74 -16.70
CA ARG A 61 -14.68 -17.25 -15.80
C ARG A 61 -16.02 -16.54 -16.03
N GLY A 62 -17.09 -17.33 -16.12
CA GLY A 62 -18.47 -16.82 -16.05
C GLY A 62 -18.89 -15.90 -17.20
N LYS A 63 -18.38 -16.14 -18.42
CA LYS A 63 -18.72 -15.37 -19.61
C LYS A 63 -20.23 -15.39 -19.86
N SER A 64 -20.79 -14.20 -19.99
CA SER A 64 -22.20 -13.93 -20.26
C SER A 64 -22.31 -13.03 -21.48
N GLU A 65 -23.31 -13.29 -22.34
CA GLU A 65 -23.55 -12.55 -23.59
C GLU A 65 -24.88 -11.81 -23.53
N PHE A 66 -24.91 -10.59 -24.07
CA PHE A 66 -26.08 -9.71 -24.05
C PHE A 66 -26.25 -8.99 -25.39
N ASN A 67 -27.49 -8.82 -25.83
CA ASN A 67 -27.82 -7.99 -26.99
C ASN A 67 -28.04 -6.51 -26.61
N ASP A 68 -28.30 -6.24 -25.33
CA ASP A 68 -28.57 -4.92 -24.79
C ASP A 68 -27.41 -4.40 -23.94
N PHE A 69 -27.07 -3.13 -24.12
CA PHE A 69 -25.97 -2.49 -23.40
C PHE A 69 -26.25 -2.32 -21.91
N GLU A 70 -27.49 -1.95 -21.53
CA GLU A 70 -27.81 -1.72 -20.12
C GLU A 70 -27.80 -3.04 -19.34
N GLU A 71 -28.25 -4.14 -19.94
CA GLU A 71 -28.09 -5.48 -19.35
C GLU A 71 -26.63 -5.86 -19.14
N ALA A 72 -25.79 -5.66 -20.16
CA ALA A 72 -24.35 -5.92 -20.09
C ALA A 72 -23.67 -5.05 -19.02
N LYS A 73 -23.96 -3.75 -19.01
CA LYS A 73 -23.48 -2.78 -18.02
C LYS A 73 -23.88 -3.19 -16.61
N ASN A 74 -25.14 -3.58 -16.38
CA ASN A 74 -25.60 -4.04 -15.07
C ASN A 74 -24.87 -5.31 -14.61
N LYS A 75 -24.63 -6.26 -15.51
CA LYS A 75 -23.84 -7.46 -15.21
C LYS A 75 -22.38 -7.10 -14.87
N PHE A 76 -21.77 -6.20 -15.63
CA PHE A 76 -20.41 -5.73 -15.42
C PHE A 76 -20.24 -5.07 -14.05
N LEU A 77 -21.12 -4.12 -13.71
CA LEU A 77 -21.11 -3.46 -12.40
C LEU A 77 -21.33 -4.45 -11.27
N ARG A 78 -22.22 -5.42 -11.44
CA ARG A 78 -22.43 -6.49 -10.45
C ARG A 78 -21.17 -7.33 -10.22
N LEU A 79 -20.38 -7.60 -11.26
CA LEU A 79 -19.10 -8.30 -11.08
C LEU A 79 -18.09 -7.44 -10.31
N LEU A 80 -18.03 -6.12 -10.57
CA LEU A 80 -17.20 -5.21 -9.76
C LEU A 80 -17.64 -5.16 -8.30
N ASP A 81 -18.95 -5.06 -8.03
CA ASP A 81 -19.51 -5.08 -6.67
C ASP A 81 -19.14 -6.40 -5.94
N LEU A 82 -19.18 -7.53 -6.66
CA LEU A 82 -18.76 -8.83 -6.14
C LEU A 82 -17.26 -8.92 -5.88
N THR A 83 -16.42 -8.34 -6.75
CA THR A 83 -14.97 -8.26 -6.55
C THR A 83 -14.64 -7.54 -5.24
N VAL A 84 -15.26 -6.38 -5.01
CA VAL A 84 -15.05 -5.60 -3.77
C VAL A 84 -15.50 -6.40 -2.56
N SER A 85 -16.71 -6.96 -2.61
CA SER A 85 -17.31 -7.66 -1.47
C SER A 85 -16.56 -8.93 -1.11
N SER A 86 -16.09 -9.69 -2.12
CA SER A 86 -15.32 -10.92 -1.92
C SER A 86 -13.94 -10.62 -1.36
N ASN A 87 -13.22 -9.66 -1.93
CA ASN A 87 -11.90 -9.28 -1.42
C ASN A 87 -11.97 -8.71 -0.01
N LYS A 88 -12.97 -7.89 0.29
CA LYS A 88 -13.17 -7.38 1.65
C LYS A 88 -13.38 -8.51 2.65
N PHE A 89 -14.23 -9.49 2.31
CA PHE A 89 -14.43 -10.67 3.15
C PHE A 89 -13.12 -11.46 3.33
N SER A 90 -12.36 -11.69 2.26
CA SER A 90 -11.06 -12.38 2.34
C SER A 90 -10.08 -11.67 3.27
N VAL A 91 -9.91 -10.35 3.13
CA VAL A 91 -9.03 -9.55 3.99
C VAL A 91 -9.49 -9.60 5.45
N GLU A 92 -10.79 -9.56 5.71
CA GLU A 92 -11.35 -9.71 7.07
C GLU A 92 -11.05 -11.09 7.68
N GLN A 93 -10.84 -12.13 6.87
CA GLN A 93 -10.39 -13.45 7.33
C GLN A 93 -8.87 -13.56 7.45
N GLY A 94 -8.11 -12.52 7.07
CA GLY A 94 -6.64 -12.51 7.10
C GLY A 94 -5.99 -13.04 5.82
N ASP A 95 -6.76 -13.27 4.76
CA ASP A 95 -6.23 -13.68 3.46
C ASP A 95 -5.66 -12.47 2.70
N MET A 96 -4.61 -12.70 1.91
CA MET A 96 -4.00 -11.68 1.08
C MET A 96 -4.76 -11.58 -0.26
N PRO A 97 -5.22 -10.39 -0.68
CA PRO A 97 -5.90 -10.22 -1.96
C PRO A 97 -4.91 -10.32 -3.11
N GLU A 98 -5.39 -10.65 -4.31
CA GLU A 98 -4.55 -10.83 -5.51
C GLU A 98 -3.87 -9.52 -5.95
N TYR A 99 -4.45 -8.38 -5.55
CA TYR A 99 -3.84 -7.08 -5.69
C TYR A 99 -4.36 -6.10 -4.64
N TYR A 100 -3.58 -5.04 -4.42
CA TYR A 100 -3.95 -3.97 -3.52
C TYR A 100 -5.09 -3.11 -4.10
N SER A 101 -6.13 -2.88 -3.31
CA SER A 101 -7.09 -1.79 -3.54
C SER A 101 -7.59 -1.25 -2.20
N PRO A 102 -7.68 0.09 -2.05
CA PRO A 102 -8.24 0.70 -0.85
C PRO A 102 -9.71 0.33 -0.59
N LEU A 103 -10.40 -0.29 -1.56
CA LEU A 103 -11.79 -0.72 -1.42
C LEU A 103 -11.97 -1.92 -0.48
N TRP A 104 -10.90 -2.70 -0.25
CA TRP A 104 -10.89 -3.83 0.69
C TRP A 104 -9.65 -3.86 1.59
N SER A 105 -8.69 -2.95 1.40
CA SER A 105 -7.63 -2.75 2.38
C SER A 105 -8.27 -2.39 3.72
N VAL A 106 -8.09 -3.25 4.71
CA VAL A 106 -8.30 -2.86 6.10
C VAL A 106 -7.13 -1.93 6.40
N SER A 107 -7.34 -0.62 6.34
CA SER A 107 -6.29 0.33 6.74
C SER A 107 -6.02 0.09 8.21
N LYS A 108 -4.93 -0.64 8.49
CA LYS A 108 -4.49 -0.84 9.86
C LYS A 108 -3.79 0.46 10.23
N ALA A 109 -4.37 1.18 11.18
CA ALA A 109 -3.75 2.40 11.69
C ALA A 109 -2.29 2.11 12.07
N ILE A 110 -1.38 2.97 11.64
CA ILE A 110 0.04 2.81 11.91
C ILE A 110 0.25 2.76 13.42
N SER A 111 0.81 1.65 13.88
CA SER A 111 1.09 1.39 15.28
C SER A 111 2.59 1.56 15.52
N LEU A 112 2.95 2.77 15.93
CA LEU A 112 4.27 3.11 16.46
C LEU A 112 4.02 3.88 17.76
N ASP A 113 4.53 3.38 18.87
CA ASP A 113 4.61 4.17 20.10
C ASP A 113 5.76 5.16 19.91
N THR A 114 5.41 6.44 19.77
CA THR A 114 6.35 7.51 19.45
C THR A 114 7.02 8.09 20.70
N ALA A 115 6.48 7.81 21.89
CA ALA A 115 6.96 8.38 23.16
C ALA A 115 8.00 7.51 23.87
N THR A 116 8.18 6.26 23.44
CA THR A 116 9.07 5.29 24.10
C THR A 116 10.26 4.91 23.23
N ILE A 117 11.36 4.57 23.90
CA ILE A 117 12.53 3.91 23.29
C ILE A 117 12.30 2.40 23.37
N ASP A 118 12.40 1.68 22.25
CA ASP A 118 12.00 0.27 22.17
C ASP A 118 13.02 -0.60 22.89
N SER A 119 14.30 -0.39 22.59
CA SER A 119 15.40 -1.01 23.32
C SER A 119 16.67 -0.15 23.25
N LEU A 120 17.53 -0.35 24.23
CA LEU A 120 18.79 0.38 24.40
C LEU A 120 19.86 -0.58 24.94
N GLY A 121 21.08 -0.46 24.47
CA GLY A 121 22.22 -1.24 24.96
C GLY A 121 23.57 -0.65 24.58
N ILE A 122 24.64 -1.32 25.01
CA ILE A 122 26.02 -1.00 24.62
C ILE A 122 26.53 -2.14 23.74
N VAL A 123 26.99 -1.82 22.54
CA VAL A 123 27.56 -2.78 21.58
C VAL A 123 28.87 -2.21 21.07
N ASP A 124 29.96 -2.95 21.22
CA ASP A 124 31.31 -2.56 20.78
C ASP A 124 31.75 -1.15 21.22
N GLY A 125 31.29 -0.68 22.38
CA GLY A 125 31.61 0.64 22.92
C GLY A 125 30.74 1.79 22.39
N HIS A 126 29.70 1.49 21.62
CA HIS A 126 28.69 2.45 21.16
C HIS A 126 27.41 2.33 21.97
N LEU A 127 26.71 3.46 22.15
CA LEU A 127 25.33 3.43 22.63
C LEU A 127 24.41 3.07 21.46
N GLU A 128 23.71 1.95 21.53
CA GLU A 128 22.82 1.50 20.46
C GLU A 128 21.35 1.48 20.91
N LEU A 129 20.50 2.17 20.15
CA LEU A 129 19.05 2.22 20.31
C LEU A 129 18.40 1.41 19.20
N LEU A 130 17.55 0.44 19.53
CA LEU A 130 16.72 -0.25 18.56
C LEU A 130 15.42 0.53 18.37
N LEU A 131 15.05 0.77 17.11
CA LEU A 131 13.72 1.22 16.70
C LEU A 131 13.15 0.13 15.78
N ALA A 132 12.08 -0.52 16.22
CA ALA A 132 11.43 -1.59 15.45
C ALA A 132 10.12 -1.08 14.82
N ASP A 133 10.00 -1.25 13.50
CA ASP A 133 8.80 -0.90 12.76
C ASP A 133 8.16 -2.13 12.11
N GLY A 134 7.02 -2.53 12.67
CA GLY A 134 6.21 -3.67 12.22
C GLY A 134 5.11 -3.31 11.22
N ASN A 135 5.03 -2.08 10.73
CA ASN A 135 3.92 -1.62 9.90
C ASN A 135 4.18 -1.88 8.41
N ALA A 136 3.12 -2.29 7.69
CA ALA A 136 3.17 -2.42 6.24
C ALA A 136 3.10 -1.02 5.60
N TRP A 137 3.87 -0.81 4.54
CA TRP A 137 3.91 0.44 3.78
C TRP A 137 2.85 0.43 2.69
N LEU A 138 1.60 0.78 3.07
CA LEU A 138 0.46 0.84 2.17
C LEU A 138 0.22 2.27 1.64
N PRO A 139 -0.18 2.43 0.36
CA PRO A 139 -0.41 3.75 -0.23
C PRO A 139 -1.42 4.64 0.52
N ASP A 140 -2.43 4.05 1.17
CA ASP A 140 -3.47 4.78 1.89
C ASP A 140 -3.05 5.22 3.30
N THR A 141 -2.06 4.55 3.92
CA THR A 141 -1.54 4.88 5.25
C THR A 141 -0.13 5.48 5.24
N GLU A 142 0.51 5.59 4.08
CA GLU A 142 1.90 6.03 3.94
C GLU A 142 2.16 7.40 4.60
N GLN A 143 1.26 8.36 4.42
CA GLN A 143 1.43 9.69 5.00
C GLN A 143 1.42 9.66 6.54
N ASP A 144 0.51 8.90 7.13
CA ASP A 144 0.44 8.70 8.58
C ASP A 144 1.68 7.95 9.09
N HIS A 145 2.18 7.01 8.29
CA HIS A 145 3.39 6.25 8.61
C HIS A 145 4.60 7.16 8.68
N LEU A 146 4.81 7.99 7.64
CA LEU A 146 5.88 8.98 7.59
C LEU A 146 5.83 9.95 8.78
N LEU A 147 4.63 10.43 9.14
CA LEU A 147 4.46 11.33 10.29
C LEU A 147 4.87 10.65 11.60
N LYS A 148 4.36 9.45 11.88
CA LYS A 148 4.68 8.73 13.11
C LYS A 148 6.15 8.31 13.20
N LEU A 149 6.74 7.89 12.08
CA LEU A 149 8.15 7.54 12.03
C LEU A 149 9.02 8.78 12.28
N GLN A 150 8.67 9.93 11.72
CA GLN A 150 9.32 11.20 12.01
C GLN A 150 9.21 11.58 13.49
N GLU A 151 8.01 11.51 14.08
CA GLU A 151 7.81 11.79 15.51
C GLU A 151 8.66 10.86 16.39
N LYS A 152 8.67 9.55 16.09
CA LYS A 152 9.45 8.57 16.84
C LYS A 152 10.95 8.84 16.73
N LEU A 153 11.47 9.07 15.52
CA LEU A 153 12.88 9.41 15.32
C LEU A 153 13.27 10.71 16.06
N ASN A 154 12.40 11.73 16.01
CA ASN A 154 12.63 12.97 16.77
C ASN A 154 12.69 12.71 18.28
N ASN A 155 11.85 11.83 18.81
CA ASN A 155 11.91 11.44 20.22
C ASN A 155 13.22 10.71 20.57
N TYR A 156 13.72 9.84 19.69
CA TYR A 156 15.00 9.14 19.90
C TYR A 156 16.17 10.13 19.88
N ILE A 157 16.19 11.04 18.91
CA ILE A 157 17.19 12.12 18.83
C ILE A 157 17.12 12.96 20.10
N HIS A 158 15.93 13.38 20.52
CA HIS A 158 15.74 14.16 21.75
C HIS A 158 16.23 13.41 22.99
N PHE A 159 15.92 12.12 23.13
CA PHE A 159 16.38 11.28 24.24
C PHE A 159 17.91 11.25 24.34
N ILE A 160 18.59 11.15 23.19
CA ILE A 160 20.05 11.19 23.10
C ILE A 160 20.59 12.59 23.44
N GLU A 161 20.08 13.64 22.81
CA GLU A 161 20.55 15.02 22.99
C GLU A 161 20.33 15.53 24.42
N SER A 162 19.21 15.15 25.03
CA SER A 162 18.89 15.47 26.44
C SER A 162 19.59 14.56 27.44
N LYS A 163 20.42 13.62 26.97
CA LYS A 163 21.29 12.75 27.79
C LYS A 163 20.52 11.89 28.80
N GLN A 164 19.30 11.47 28.47
CA GLN A 164 18.45 10.68 29.37
C GLN A 164 19.03 9.29 29.71
N TYR A 165 20.00 8.79 28.95
CA TYR A 165 20.68 7.52 29.19
C TYR A 165 21.82 7.59 30.22
N VAL A 166 22.33 8.79 30.54
CA VAL A 166 23.63 8.94 31.22
C VAL A 166 23.66 8.32 32.60
N ASP A 167 22.59 8.45 33.39
CA ASP A 167 22.53 7.88 34.74
C ASP A 167 22.63 6.34 34.73
N SER A 168 22.25 5.69 33.63
CA SER A 168 22.26 4.23 33.50
C SER A 168 23.50 3.69 32.77
N TYR A 169 24.04 4.44 31.81
CA TYR A 169 25.06 3.93 30.88
C TYR A 169 26.35 4.76 30.84
N GLY A 170 26.40 5.92 31.49
CA GLY A 170 27.47 6.91 31.31
C GLY A 170 27.34 7.68 29.99
N ASP A 171 28.35 8.50 29.66
CA ASP A 171 28.36 9.35 28.45
C ASP A 171 29.65 9.22 27.62
N ASP A 172 30.43 8.17 27.88
CA ASP A 172 31.71 7.94 27.20
C ASP A 172 31.50 7.01 25.99
N PHE A 173 30.84 7.56 24.96
CA PHE A 173 30.57 6.85 23.71
C PHE A 173 31.14 7.62 22.52
N THR A 174 31.83 6.90 21.63
CA THR A 174 32.37 7.49 20.39
C THR A 174 31.29 7.79 19.38
N GLU A 175 30.21 6.99 19.35
CA GLU A 175 29.02 7.22 18.52
C GLU A 175 27.77 6.76 19.27
N LYS A 176 26.63 7.38 18.93
CA LYS A 176 25.30 6.92 19.34
C LYS A 176 24.55 6.46 18.10
N VAL A 177 24.12 5.20 18.07
CA VAL A 177 23.54 4.56 16.90
C VAL A 177 22.06 4.31 17.13
N ILE A 178 21.21 4.80 16.23
CA ILE A 178 19.81 4.38 16.12
C ILE A 178 19.76 3.30 15.03
N ASN A 179 19.48 2.06 15.42
CA ASN A 179 19.23 0.94 14.54
C ASN A 179 17.73 0.85 14.23
N LEU A 180 17.34 1.35 13.07
CA LEU A 180 15.97 1.25 12.57
C LEU A 180 15.80 -0.05 11.77
N THR A 181 14.90 -0.91 12.21
CA THR A 181 14.60 -2.20 11.57
C THR A 181 13.16 -2.24 11.10
N PHE A 182 12.94 -2.76 9.90
CA PHE A 182 11.61 -2.89 9.32
C PHE A 182 11.20 -4.36 9.18
N GLN A 183 9.94 -4.67 9.52
CA GLN A 183 9.32 -5.95 9.18
C GLN A 183 8.95 -6.03 7.69
N TYR A 184 8.52 -4.92 7.10
CA TYR A 184 8.12 -4.81 5.70
C TYR A 184 8.94 -3.73 4.99
N ALA A 185 9.31 -3.97 3.73
CA ALA A 185 10.10 -3.02 2.97
C ALA A 185 9.41 -1.63 2.89
N PRO A 186 10.15 -0.54 3.20
CA PRO A 186 9.63 0.81 3.00
C PRO A 186 9.33 1.12 1.54
N SER A 187 8.42 2.07 1.31
CA SER A 187 8.22 2.64 -0.02
C SER A 187 9.38 3.53 -0.47
N ASP A 188 9.41 3.92 -1.75
CA ASP A 188 10.39 4.89 -2.27
C ASP A 188 10.35 6.22 -1.51
N ASN A 189 9.15 6.68 -1.11
CA ASN A 189 8.98 7.88 -0.30
C ASN A 189 9.56 7.69 1.11
N GLY A 190 9.34 6.52 1.72
CA GLY A 190 9.94 6.12 2.99
C GLY A 190 11.46 6.11 2.96
N LEU A 191 12.05 5.49 1.93
CA LEU A 191 13.50 5.47 1.74
C LEU A 191 14.07 6.88 1.52
N ALA A 192 13.43 7.70 0.70
CA ALA A 192 13.85 9.09 0.47
C ALA A 192 13.80 9.92 1.76
N PHE A 193 12.78 9.72 2.60
CA PHE A 193 12.67 10.33 3.92
C PHE A 193 13.85 9.92 4.83
N LEU A 194 14.19 8.63 4.90
CA LEU A 194 15.29 8.14 5.73
C LEU A 194 16.65 8.69 5.29
N VAL A 195 16.88 8.79 3.98
CA VAL A 195 18.08 9.43 3.42
C VAL A 195 18.16 10.90 3.87
N GLN A 196 17.03 11.61 3.93
CA GLN A 196 17.02 12.98 4.42
C GLN A 196 17.33 13.07 5.92
N VAL A 197 16.81 12.15 6.73
CA VAL A 197 17.15 12.08 8.17
C VAL A 197 18.64 11.83 8.35
N GLN A 198 19.23 10.86 7.63
CA GLN A 198 20.66 10.59 7.68
C GLN A 198 21.51 11.82 7.34
N LYS A 199 21.09 12.62 6.35
CA LYS A 199 21.75 13.89 5.99
C LYS A 199 21.69 14.93 7.11
N VAL A 200 20.54 15.04 7.78
CA VAL A 200 20.35 15.97 8.92
C VAL A 200 21.26 15.59 10.09
N LEU A 201 21.51 14.29 10.30
CA LEU A 201 22.33 13.78 11.39
C LEU A 201 23.85 13.79 11.10
N GLN A 202 24.29 13.95 9.84
CA GLN A 202 25.71 13.99 9.46
C GLN A 202 26.63 14.88 10.32
N PRO A 203 26.23 16.10 10.77
CA PRO A 203 27.10 16.94 11.59
C PRO A 203 27.10 16.57 13.08
N THR A 204 26.38 15.52 13.49
CA THR A 204 26.23 15.10 14.89
C THR A 204 27.03 13.82 15.17
N ASP A 205 27.06 13.37 16.43
CA ASP A 205 27.59 12.07 16.85
C ASP A 205 26.50 10.96 16.86
N ILE A 206 25.34 11.25 16.26
CA ILE A 206 24.21 10.33 16.12
C ILE A 206 24.23 9.73 14.70
N CYS A 207 24.25 8.41 14.63
CA CYS A 207 24.17 7.66 13.37
C CYS A 207 22.82 6.94 13.25
N LEU A 208 22.12 7.11 12.13
CA LEU A 208 20.95 6.29 11.80
C LEU A 208 21.36 5.16 10.85
N LYS A 209 21.31 3.92 11.34
CA LYS A 209 21.47 2.70 10.54
C LYS A 209 20.09 2.13 10.22
N VAL A 210 19.84 1.86 8.94
CA VAL A 210 18.56 1.31 8.46
C VAL A 210 18.77 -0.12 7.98
N VAL A 211 17.96 -1.05 8.48
CA VAL A 211 17.92 -2.45 8.06
C VAL A 211 16.57 -2.71 7.43
N VAL A 212 16.59 -3.02 6.13
CA VAL A 212 15.41 -3.42 5.35
C VAL A 212 15.36 -4.94 5.22
N PRO A 213 14.17 -5.56 5.19
CA PRO A 213 14.03 -6.98 4.91
C PRO A 213 14.48 -7.30 3.46
N GLU A 214 14.98 -8.53 3.25
CA GLU A 214 15.35 -9.07 1.93
C GLU A 214 14.14 -9.31 1.02
#